data_AF-A0AAV0EJ70-F1
#
_entry.id   AF-A0AAV0EJ70-F1
#
_cell.length_a   1.000
_cell.length_b   1.000
_cell.length_c   1.000
_cell.angle_alpha   90.00
_cell.angle_beta   90.00
_cell.angle_gamma   90.00
#
_symmetry.space_group_name_H-M   'P 1'
#
loop_
_entity.id
_entity.type
_entity.pdbx_description
1 polymer ?
#
loop_
_entity_poly.entity_id
_entity_poly.type
_entity_poly.pdbx_seq_one_letter_code
_entity_poly.pdbx_strand_id
1 'polypeptide(L)'
;MQLLFCPSLKSLHIGMNQEIASKEPFGVDCRKRKGLFDYVESVLPSLLEHRYISITPAMSQRRDRYPLHAKAAFCQGCYNALRLVGSLEKKASDLLQTIPKPFLSLHLRFEPDMVAYSQCDYPNLSRSSTKAIEAARSDRKPWTGEYARIWRNRGKCPLTPNETAVILKSLSIPRNTTIYLAAGDGLMEIEGLKSVYTNVVTKSALISSEDLTKMHGNTKAALDYYVSINSDAYVATYFGNMDKMVAAMRAFKGLDRTLFFNRKDFSMFVSQGLVGKELEDAIWKVHRDDYVMGKGSALPDCFCEEKL
;
A
#
# COMPACT_ATOMS: atom_id res chain seq x y z
N MET A 1 -1.82 12.61 0.16
CA MET A 1 -1.16 11.68 -0.79
C MET A 1 -1.29 12.28 -2.18
N GLN A 2 -0.22 12.97 -2.59
CA GLN A 2 0.04 13.30 -3.98
C GLN A 2 0.22 11.97 -4.72
N LEU A 3 -0.86 11.47 -5.32
CA LEU A 3 -0.68 10.55 -6.43
C LEU A 3 -0.11 11.40 -7.56
N LEU A 4 1.13 11.09 -7.88
CA LEU A 4 1.95 11.55 -8.99
C LEU A 4 1.12 11.84 -10.25
N PHE A 5 0.61 13.07 -10.37
CA PHE A 5 0.51 13.73 -11.65
C PHE A 5 1.91 14.23 -11.95
N CYS A 6 2.65 13.43 -12.71
CA CYS A 6 4.02 13.69 -13.18
C CYS A 6 5.08 13.93 -12.08
N PRO A 7 6.27 13.33 -12.19
CA PRO A 7 7.44 13.98 -11.62
C PRO A 7 7.53 15.36 -12.26
N SER A 8 7.92 16.38 -11.49
CA SER A 8 8.57 17.62 -11.95
C SER A 8 8.67 17.76 -13.47
N LEU A 9 7.99 18.76 -14.04
CA LEU A 9 8.03 19.15 -15.47
C LEU A 9 9.46 19.15 -16.08
N LYS A 10 10.52 19.20 -15.26
CA LYS A 10 11.91 19.03 -15.70
C LYS A 10 12.20 17.70 -16.41
N SER A 11 11.40 16.64 -16.17
CA SER A 11 11.60 15.33 -16.81
C SER A 11 10.79 15.11 -18.10
N LEU A 12 9.87 16.03 -18.42
CA LEU A 12 9.04 16.00 -19.64
C LEU A 12 9.65 16.79 -20.81
N HIS A 13 10.84 17.36 -20.64
CA HIS A 13 11.51 18.14 -21.70
C HIS A 13 12.10 17.30 -22.83
N ILE A 14 12.03 15.97 -22.74
CA ILE A 14 12.42 15.09 -23.85
C ILE A 14 11.31 15.15 -24.91
N GLY A 15 11.45 16.06 -25.88
CA GLY A 15 10.54 16.21 -27.02
C GLY A 15 9.62 17.43 -26.99
N MET A 16 9.74 18.33 -26.00
CA MET A 16 9.01 19.62 -26.03
C MET A 16 9.69 20.59 -27.01
N ASN A 17 8.90 21.23 -27.88
CA ASN A 17 9.35 22.31 -28.75
C ASN A 17 10.01 23.43 -27.91
N GLN A 18 11.18 23.92 -28.33
CA GLN A 18 11.95 24.96 -27.64
C GLN A 18 11.12 26.24 -27.40
N GLU A 19 10.16 26.56 -28.27
CA GLU A 19 9.24 27.70 -28.09
C GLU A 19 8.25 27.54 -26.93
N ILE A 20 7.91 26.31 -26.56
CA ILE A 20 7.01 26.02 -25.42
C ILE A 20 7.83 25.96 -24.14
N ALA A 21 9.05 25.43 -24.20
CA ALA A 21 9.95 25.34 -23.05
C ALA A 21 10.38 26.72 -22.50
N SER A 22 10.35 27.77 -23.32
CA SER A 22 10.70 29.14 -22.91
C SER A 22 9.51 29.96 -22.37
N LYS A 23 8.27 29.47 -22.50
CA LYS A 23 7.08 30.16 -22.00
C LYS A 23 6.79 29.77 -20.55
N GLU A 24 6.26 30.71 -19.76
CA GLU A 24 5.65 30.37 -18.48
C GLU A 24 4.23 29.81 -18.72
N PRO A 25 3.84 28.71 -18.06
CA PRO A 25 2.50 28.16 -18.21
C PRO A 25 1.48 29.03 -17.50
N PHE A 26 0.30 29.18 -18.11
CA PHE A 26 -0.83 29.83 -17.45
C PHE A 26 -1.32 28.96 -16.26
N GLY A 27 -1.32 29.52 -15.06
CA GLY A 27 -1.68 28.81 -13.83
C GLY A 27 -3.18 28.62 -13.69
N VAL A 28 -3.64 27.38 -13.55
CA VAL A 28 -5.03 27.01 -13.26
C VAL A 28 -5.12 26.38 -11.88
N ASP A 29 -5.78 27.07 -10.95
CA ASP A 29 -5.95 26.57 -9.59
C ASP A 29 -7.12 25.58 -9.50
N CYS A 30 -6.77 24.29 -9.36
CA CYS A 30 -7.68 23.18 -9.16
C CYS A 30 -7.68 22.68 -7.70
N ARG A 31 -7.03 23.38 -6.75
CA ARG A 31 -7.11 23.04 -5.32
C ARG A 31 -8.57 23.09 -4.85
N LYS A 32 -8.91 22.24 -3.87
CA LYS A 32 -10.25 22.04 -3.30
C LYS A 32 -11.10 23.33 -3.30
N ARG A 33 -11.99 23.45 -4.29
CA ARG A 33 -13.11 24.39 -4.22
C ARG A 33 -14.23 23.74 -3.39
N LYS A 34 -15.06 24.54 -2.71
CA LYS A 34 -16.35 24.03 -2.20
C LYS A 34 -17.20 23.64 -3.41
N GLY A 35 -17.22 22.36 -3.78
CA GLY A 35 -17.97 21.85 -4.94
C GLY A 35 -17.26 20.72 -5.69
N LEU A 36 -17.95 20.14 -6.67
CA LEU A 36 -17.42 19.10 -7.56
C LEU A 36 -16.57 19.75 -8.65
N PHE A 37 -15.31 19.35 -8.79
CA PHE A 37 -14.38 19.87 -9.81
C PHE A 37 -14.42 19.01 -11.08
N ASP A 38 -14.66 19.64 -12.23
CA ASP A 38 -14.75 18.99 -13.54
C ASP A 38 -13.68 19.57 -14.49
N TYR A 39 -12.88 18.71 -15.12
CA TYR A 39 -11.82 19.13 -16.04
C TYR A 39 -12.35 19.74 -17.34
N VAL A 40 -13.49 19.25 -17.83
CA VAL A 40 -14.12 19.76 -19.05
C VAL A 40 -14.63 21.18 -18.82
N GLU A 41 -15.23 21.44 -17.67
CA GLU A 41 -15.76 22.78 -17.34
C GLU A 41 -14.66 23.73 -16.84
N SER A 42 -13.68 23.22 -16.08
CA SER A 42 -12.73 24.08 -15.33
C SER A 42 -11.34 24.20 -15.95
N VAL A 43 -10.90 23.22 -16.76
CA VAL A 43 -9.51 23.16 -17.27
C VAL A 43 -9.47 23.29 -18.78
N LEU A 44 -10.39 22.64 -19.49
CA LEU A 44 -10.43 22.63 -20.95
C LEU A 44 -10.54 24.05 -21.56
N PRO A 45 -11.37 24.99 -21.05
CA PRO A 45 -11.42 26.34 -21.61
C PRO A 45 -10.07 27.05 -21.55
N SER A 46 -9.40 27.01 -20.39
CA SER A 46 -8.06 27.61 -20.21
C SER A 46 -7.00 26.91 -21.06
N LEU A 47 -7.10 25.59 -21.26
CA LEU A 47 -6.20 24.86 -22.16
C LEU A 47 -6.39 25.28 -23.61
N LEU A 48 -7.64 25.46 -24.06
CA LEU A 48 -7.95 25.89 -25.43
C LEU A 48 -7.52 27.34 -25.69
N GLU A 49 -7.65 28.21 -24.70
CA GLU A 49 -7.24 29.62 -24.76
C GLU A 49 -5.72 29.77 -24.72
N HIS A 50 -5.07 29.26 -23.67
CA HIS A 50 -3.66 29.55 -23.41
C HIS A 50 -2.69 28.54 -24.02
N ARG A 51 -3.17 27.37 -24.48
CA ARG A 51 -2.40 26.26 -25.10
C ARG A 51 -1.33 25.60 -24.23
N TYR A 52 -0.83 26.30 -23.21
CA TYR A 52 0.14 25.82 -22.23
C TYR A 52 -0.27 26.28 -20.83
N ILE A 53 -0.71 25.32 -20.02
CA ILE A 53 -1.22 25.58 -18.68
C ILE A 53 -0.48 24.74 -17.64
N SER A 54 -0.46 25.22 -16.40
CA SER A 54 0.01 24.49 -15.22
C SER A 54 -1.16 24.36 -14.27
N ILE A 55 -1.50 23.13 -13.90
CA ILE A 55 -2.62 22.85 -13.00
C ILE A 55 -2.10 22.56 -11.60
N THR A 56 -2.72 23.14 -10.57
CA THR A 56 -2.52 22.64 -9.20
C THR A 56 -3.31 21.33 -9.02
N PRO A 57 -2.79 20.28 -8.36
CA PRO A 57 -3.51 19.01 -8.29
C PRO A 57 -4.84 19.11 -7.52
N ALA A 58 -5.93 18.64 -8.13
CA ALA A 58 -7.23 18.44 -7.46
C ALA A 58 -7.30 17.04 -6.84
N MET A 59 -7.59 16.95 -5.54
CA MET A 59 -7.77 15.67 -4.84
C MET A 59 -9.13 15.00 -5.12
N SER A 60 -10.11 15.76 -5.63
CA SER A 60 -11.49 15.30 -5.84
C SER A 60 -11.98 15.75 -7.21
N GLN A 61 -12.09 14.81 -8.15
CA GLN A 61 -12.73 15.03 -9.45
C GLN A 61 -14.17 14.54 -9.41
N ARG A 62 -15.06 15.25 -10.08
CA ARG A 62 -16.39 14.77 -10.40
C ARG A 62 -16.27 13.62 -11.40
N ARG A 63 -16.56 12.39 -10.97
CA ARG A 63 -16.54 11.19 -11.84
C ARG A 63 -17.92 10.56 -11.99
N ASP A 64 -18.89 10.95 -11.18
CA ASP A 64 -20.28 10.49 -11.20
C ASP A 64 -20.93 10.64 -12.58
N ARG A 65 -20.63 11.74 -13.29
CA ARG A 65 -21.20 12.05 -14.61
C ARG A 65 -20.65 11.24 -15.78
N TYR A 66 -19.54 10.53 -15.61
CA TYR A 66 -18.96 9.76 -16.71
C TYR A 66 -19.75 8.47 -16.95
N PRO A 67 -20.08 8.15 -18.21
CA PRO A 67 -20.65 6.84 -18.54
C PRO A 67 -19.65 5.73 -18.17
N LEU A 68 -20.14 4.50 -18.00
CA LEU A 68 -19.33 3.38 -17.50
C LEU A 68 -18.07 3.15 -18.36
N HIS A 69 -18.21 3.17 -19.69
CA HIS A 69 -17.08 3.00 -20.61
C HIS A 69 -16.00 4.08 -20.44
N ALA A 70 -16.36 5.33 -20.14
CA ALA A 70 -15.40 6.41 -19.92
C ALA A 70 -14.67 6.24 -18.58
N LYS A 71 -15.38 5.77 -17.54
CA LYS A 71 -14.76 5.40 -16.25
C LYS A 71 -13.77 4.25 -16.42
N ALA A 72 -14.15 3.22 -17.19
CA ALA A 72 -13.31 2.08 -17.51
C ALA A 72 -12.07 2.50 -18.32
N ALA A 73 -12.25 3.24 -19.42
CA ALA A 73 -11.15 3.73 -20.25
C ALA A 73 -10.17 4.61 -19.45
N PHE A 74 -10.68 5.49 -18.58
CA PHE A 74 -9.83 6.29 -17.69
C PHE A 74 -9.03 5.40 -16.72
N CYS A 75 -9.69 4.42 -16.09
CA CYS A 75 -9.05 3.46 -15.20
C CYS A 75 -7.92 2.69 -15.93
N GLN A 76 -8.24 2.08 -17.07
CA GLN A 76 -7.30 1.33 -17.89
C GLN A 76 -6.13 2.21 -18.35
N GLY A 77 -6.40 3.43 -18.83
CA GLY A 77 -5.37 4.38 -19.25
C GLY A 77 -4.42 4.73 -18.10
N CYS A 78 -4.95 5.04 -16.92
CA CYS A 78 -4.13 5.36 -15.75
C CYS A 78 -3.26 4.18 -15.28
N TYR A 79 -3.83 2.98 -15.17
CA TYR A 79 -3.06 1.81 -14.72
C TYR A 79 -2.07 1.32 -15.78
N ASN A 80 -2.39 1.41 -17.08
CA ASN A 80 -1.44 1.10 -18.17
C ASN A 80 -0.25 2.06 -18.22
N ALA A 81 -0.48 3.34 -17.89
CA ALA A 81 0.55 4.37 -17.88
C ALA A 81 1.43 4.34 -16.61
N LEU A 82 0.97 3.72 -15.53
CA LEU A 82 1.71 3.66 -14.27
C LEU A 82 2.86 2.65 -14.39
N ARG A 83 4.06 3.15 -14.68
CA ARG A 83 5.30 2.36 -14.78
C ARG A 83 6.41 2.95 -13.93
N LEU A 84 7.34 2.10 -13.53
CA LEU A 84 8.57 2.56 -12.88
C LEU A 84 9.52 3.14 -13.93
N VAL A 85 10.46 3.98 -13.49
CA VAL A 85 11.55 4.43 -14.35
C VAL A 85 12.34 3.20 -14.79
N GLY A 86 12.71 3.10 -16.08
CA GLY A 86 13.23 1.85 -16.67
C GLY A 86 14.40 1.20 -15.94
N SER A 87 15.32 1.99 -15.37
CA SER A 87 16.43 1.46 -14.56
C SER A 87 15.94 0.80 -13.26
N LEU A 88 14.92 1.36 -12.62
CA LEU A 88 14.30 0.81 -11.43
C LEU A 88 13.40 -0.39 -11.75
N GLU A 89 12.67 -0.33 -12.87
CA GLU A 89 11.85 -1.44 -13.36
C GLU A 89 12.70 -2.68 -13.63
N LYS A 90 13.85 -2.51 -14.28
CA LYS A 90 14.81 -3.61 -14.51
C LYS A 90 15.26 -4.23 -13.19
N LYS A 91 15.71 -3.41 -12.22
CA LYS A 91 16.10 -3.91 -10.89
C LYS A 91 14.95 -4.64 -10.19
N ALA A 92 13.72 -4.13 -10.30
CA ALA A 92 12.55 -4.75 -9.70
C ALA A 92 12.18 -6.08 -10.38
N SER A 93 12.36 -6.18 -11.70
CA SER A 93 12.19 -7.41 -12.47
C SER A 93 13.23 -8.46 -12.08
N ASP A 94 14.51 -8.08 -11.97
CA ASP A 94 15.58 -8.97 -11.54
C ASP A 94 15.29 -9.49 -10.12
N LEU A 95 14.88 -8.60 -9.21
CA LEU A 95 14.43 -8.95 -7.86
C LEU A 95 13.26 -9.95 -7.91
N LEU A 96 12.24 -9.69 -8.73
CA LEU A 96 11.09 -10.58 -8.87
C LEU A 96 11.51 -11.99 -9.33
N GLN A 97 12.44 -12.10 -10.27
CA GLN A 97 12.90 -13.38 -10.83
C GLN A 97 13.71 -14.21 -9.84
N THR A 98 14.42 -13.58 -8.90
CA THR A 98 15.21 -14.28 -7.88
C THR A 98 14.37 -14.90 -6.75
N ILE A 99 13.16 -14.40 -6.51
CA ILE A 99 12.27 -14.92 -5.45
C ILE A 99 11.68 -16.27 -5.88
N PRO A 100 11.91 -17.37 -5.13
CA PRO A 100 11.37 -18.70 -5.46
C PRO A 100 9.84 -18.68 -5.63
N LYS A 101 9.34 -19.27 -6.73
CA LYS A 101 7.90 -19.33 -7.04
C LYS A 101 7.30 -20.70 -6.65
N PRO A 102 6.01 -20.75 -6.28
CA PRO A 102 5.12 -19.62 -6.02
C PRO A 102 5.47 -18.93 -4.69
N PHE A 103 5.08 -17.66 -4.54
CA PHE A 103 5.33 -16.88 -3.33
C PHE A 103 4.18 -15.95 -2.95
N LEU A 104 4.07 -15.70 -1.64
CA LEU A 104 3.18 -14.72 -1.06
C LEU A 104 3.96 -13.43 -0.78
N SER A 105 3.48 -12.30 -1.29
CA SER A 105 3.98 -11.00 -0.88
C SER A 105 3.22 -10.53 0.35
N LEU A 106 3.94 -10.29 1.45
CA LEU A 106 3.40 -9.81 2.72
C LEU A 106 3.85 -8.38 2.96
N HIS A 107 2.92 -7.42 2.91
CA HIS A 107 3.16 -6.06 3.34
C HIS A 107 2.90 -5.92 4.84
N LEU A 108 3.99 -5.82 5.61
CA LEU A 108 3.97 -5.81 7.07
C LEU A 108 4.35 -4.43 7.60
N ARG A 109 3.37 -3.70 8.14
CA ARG A 109 3.54 -2.32 8.63
C ARG A 109 3.63 -2.26 10.17
N PHE A 110 4.72 -2.80 10.72
CA PHE A 110 5.01 -2.77 12.17
C PHE A 110 6.34 -2.06 12.47
N GLU A 111 6.42 -0.80 12.07
CA GLU A 111 7.58 0.08 12.29
C GLU A 111 7.33 1.12 13.41
N PRO A 112 8.40 1.65 14.04
CA PRO A 112 8.30 2.59 15.15
C PRO A 112 7.43 3.81 14.86
N ASP A 113 7.59 4.41 13.67
CA ASP A 113 6.83 5.59 13.24
C ASP A 113 5.34 5.29 13.15
N MET A 114 4.96 4.10 12.66
CA MET A 114 3.57 3.68 12.55
C MET A 114 2.96 3.42 13.93
N VAL A 115 3.69 2.76 14.83
CA VAL A 115 3.23 2.50 16.20
C VAL A 115 3.08 3.81 16.99
N ALA A 116 4.06 4.72 16.89
CA ALA A 116 4.02 6.04 17.51
C ALA A 116 2.86 6.88 16.95
N TYR A 117 2.72 6.95 15.62
CA TYR A 117 1.63 7.68 14.95
C TYR A 117 0.24 7.20 15.37
N SER A 118 0.08 5.88 15.52
CA SER A 118 -1.19 5.26 15.91
C SER A 118 -1.47 5.29 17.42
N GLN A 119 -0.56 5.83 18.24
CA GLN A 119 -0.70 5.93 19.70
C GLN A 119 -0.97 4.58 20.38
N CYS A 120 -0.46 3.50 19.81
CA CYS A 120 -0.68 2.16 20.33
C CYS A 120 0.36 1.79 21.37
N ASP A 121 -0.10 1.05 22.38
CA ASP A 121 0.73 0.51 23.43
C ASP A 121 0.87 -1.01 23.26
N TYR A 122 2.09 -1.51 23.49
CA TYR A 122 2.45 -2.91 23.36
C TYR A 122 3.38 -3.28 24.53
N PRO A 123 2.85 -3.90 25.59
CA PRO A 123 3.62 -4.12 26.82
C PRO A 123 4.75 -5.13 26.66
N ASN A 124 4.65 -6.04 25.68
CA ASN A 124 5.53 -7.20 25.53
C ASN A 124 6.56 -7.03 24.40
N LEU A 125 6.92 -5.80 24.02
CA LEU A 125 7.98 -5.56 23.03
C LEU A 125 9.37 -5.66 23.64
N SER A 126 10.36 -5.96 22.80
CA SER A 126 11.75 -5.88 23.22
C SER A 126 12.13 -4.45 23.62
N ARG A 127 13.10 -4.33 24.54
CA ARG A 127 13.60 -3.02 25.00
C ARG A 127 14.09 -2.13 23.84
N SER A 128 14.67 -2.73 22.79
CA SER A 128 15.07 -2.02 21.57
C SER A 128 13.88 -1.45 20.81
N SER A 129 12.82 -2.24 20.63
CA SER A 129 11.60 -1.80 19.94
C SER A 129 10.90 -0.68 20.71
N THR A 130 10.78 -0.81 22.03
CA THR A 130 10.22 0.25 22.89
C THR A 130 11.02 1.55 22.75
N LYS A 131 12.35 1.48 22.82
CA LYS A 131 13.21 2.67 22.62
C LYS A 131 13.05 3.28 21.24
N ALA A 132 12.96 2.47 20.19
CA ALA A 132 12.76 2.96 18.83
C ALA A 132 11.40 3.66 18.66
N ILE A 133 10.34 3.11 19.26
CA ILE A 133 9.02 3.73 19.28
C ILE A 133 9.07 5.07 20.01
N GLU A 134 9.66 5.12 21.20
CA GLU A 134 9.80 6.37 21.97
C GLU A 134 10.62 7.43 21.20
N ALA A 135 11.68 7.04 20.50
CA ALA A 135 12.45 7.97 19.66
C ALA A 135 11.66 8.49 18.45
N ALA A 136 10.71 7.70 17.93
CA ALA A 136 9.80 8.11 16.87
C ALA A 136 8.56 8.87 17.40
N ARG A 137 8.35 8.94 18.72
CA ARG A 137 7.26 9.72 19.30
C ARG A 137 7.56 11.21 19.15
N SER A 138 6.58 11.93 18.64
CA SER A 138 6.50 13.37 18.76
C SER A 138 5.69 13.71 20.03
N ASP A 139 4.77 14.67 19.95
CA ASP A 139 3.83 15.07 21.00
C ASP A 139 2.77 14.00 21.37
N ARG A 140 2.71 12.89 20.61
CA ARG A 140 1.66 11.87 20.72
C ARG A 140 1.98 10.78 21.74
N LYS A 141 1.38 10.89 22.92
CA LYS A 141 1.43 9.86 23.96
C LYS A 141 0.60 8.62 23.58
N PRO A 142 1.02 7.41 23.97
CA PRO A 142 0.21 6.22 23.75
C PRO A 142 -1.07 6.27 24.59
N TRP A 143 -2.12 5.65 24.08
CA TRP A 143 -3.27 5.30 24.92
C TRP A 143 -2.84 4.24 25.92
N THR A 144 -3.34 4.33 27.16
CA THR A 144 -3.02 3.39 28.24
C THR A 144 -4.30 2.79 28.84
N GLY A 145 -4.15 1.67 29.56
CA GLY A 145 -5.24 0.98 30.24
C GLY A 145 -6.40 0.64 29.30
N GLU A 146 -7.63 0.93 29.74
CA GLU A 146 -8.84 0.61 29.02
C GLU A 146 -8.95 1.33 27.66
N TYR A 147 -8.45 2.57 27.56
CA TYR A 147 -8.43 3.30 26.29
C TYR A 147 -7.53 2.62 25.25
N ALA A 148 -6.39 2.06 25.68
CA ALA A 148 -5.50 1.31 24.78
C ALA A 148 -6.22 0.09 24.19
N ARG A 149 -6.93 -0.65 25.04
CA ARG A 149 -7.72 -1.83 24.65
C ARG A 149 -8.84 -1.46 23.67
N ILE A 150 -9.63 -0.43 23.99
CA ILE A 150 -10.71 0.06 23.10
C ILE A 150 -10.13 0.53 21.77
N TRP A 151 -9.01 1.25 21.79
CA TRP A 151 -8.35 1.75 20.58
C TRP A 151 -7.87 0.61 19.68
N ARG A 152 -7.27 -0.42 20.27
CA ARG A 152 -6.85 -1.63 19.57
C ARG A 152 -8.05 -2.39 18.97
N ASN A 153 -9.11 -2.57 19.76
CA ASN A 153 -10.37 -3.21 19.34
C ASN A 153 -11.14 -2.44 18.27
N ARG A 154 -10.81 -1.17 18.02
CA ARG A 154 -11.29 -0.40 16.87
C ARG A 154 -10.43 -0.60 15.60
N GLY A 155 -9.47 -1.53 15.63
CA GLY A 155 -8.56 -1.82 14.53
C GLY A 155 -7.57 -0.69 14.24
N LYS A 156 -7.29 0.19 15.20
CA LYS A 156 -6.42 1.37 14.99
C LYS A 156 -4.93 1.02 15.03
N CYS A 157 -4.58 -0.04 15.74
CA CYS A 157 -3.20 -0.48 15.92
C CYS A 157 -2.73 -1.42 14.82
N PRO A 158 -1.46 -1.35 14.39
CA PRO A 158 -0.90 -2.33 13.46
C PRO A 158 -0.82 -3.74 14.11
N LEU A 159 -0.69 -4.78 13.30
CA LEU A 159 -0.44 -6.13 13.83
C LEU A 159 1.05 -6.32 14.06
N THR A 160 1.41 -6.96 15.17
CA THR A 160 2.78 -7.43 15.38
C THR A 160 3.11 -8.56 14.39
N PRO A 161 4.40 -8.83 14.12
CA PRO A 161 4.80 -9.97 13.30
C PRO A 161 4.33 -11.32 13.87
N ASN A 162 4.29 -11.46 15.20
CA ASN A 162 3.75 -12.66 15.85
C ASN A 162 2.25 -12.84 15.61
N GLU A 163 1.45 -11.78 15.79
CA GLU A 163 0.01 -11.82 15.49
C GLU A 163 -0.25 -12.08 14.00
N THR A 164 0.58 -11.53 13.13
CA THR A 164 0.55 -11.80 11.69
C THR A 164 0.76 -13.29 11.40
N ALA A 165 1.72 -13.94 12.07
CA ALA A 165 1.95 -15.37 11.95
C ALA A 165 0.76 -16.21 12.43
N VAL A 166 0.13 -15.81 13.53
CA VAL A 166 -1.09 -16.46 14.06
C VAL A 166 -2.23 -16.39 13.05
N ILE A 167 -2.46 -15.21 12.45
CA ILE A 167 -3.51 -15.04 11.43
C ILE A 167 -3.19 -15.91 10.20
N LEU A 168 -1.98 -15.83 9.64
CA LEU A 168 -1.60 -16.65 8.48
C LEU A 168 -1.80 -18.16 8.75
N LYS A 169 -1.44 -18.63 9.95
CA LYS A 169 -1.65 -20.02 10.36
C LYS A 169 -3.14 -20.37 10.42
N SER A 170 -3.96 -19.48 10.97
CA SER A 170 -5.42 -19.63 11.04
C SER A 170 -6.06 -19.70 9.65
N LEU A 171 -5.43 -19.05 8.67
CA LEU A 171 -5.80 -19.10 7.26
C LEU A 171 -5.26 -20.34 6.51
N SER A 172 -4.71 -21.30 7.24
CA SER A 172 -4.11 -22.53 6.69
C SER A 172 -2.99 -22.26 5.67
N ILE A 173 -2.28 -21.13 5.77
CA ILE A 173 -1.11 -20.86 4.94
C ILE A 173 0.02 -21.83 5.37
N PRO A 174 0.57 -22.66 4.47
CA PRO A 174 1.61 -23.61 4.82
C PRO A 174 2.87 -22.93 5.37
N ARG A 175 3.47 -23.49 6.41
CA ARG A 175 4.67 -22.92 7.05
C ARG A 175 5.91 -22.83 6.14
N ASN A 176 5.98 -23.68 5.12
CA ASN A 176 7.03 -23.67 4.10
C ASN A 176 6.75 -22.70 2.93
N THR A 177 5.66 -21.92 2.99
CA THR A 177 5.35 -20.90 1.98
C THR A 177 6.50 -19.89 1.88
N THR A 178 6.97 -19.65 0.66
CA THR A 178 7.90 -18.55 0.38
C THR A 178 7.17 -17.22 0.58
N ILE A 179 7.66 -16.41 1.51
CA ILE A 179 7.10 -15.09 1.81
C ILE A 179 8.11 -14.03 1.39
N TYR A 180 7.76 -13.20 0.41
CA TYR A 180 8.47 -11.94 0.19
C TYR A 180 7.94 -10.89 1.15
N LEU A 181 8.79 -10.39 2.04
CA LEU A 181 8.44 -9.41 3.05
C LEU A 181 8.66 -7.99 2.53
N ALA A 182 7.56 -7.35 2.13
CA ALA A 182 7.50 -5.93 1.82
C ALA A 182 7.36 -5.14 3.14
N ALA A 183 8.47 -4.66 3.70
CA ALA A 183 8.47 -3.88 4.94
C ALA A 183 9.55 -2.79 4.91
N GLY A 184 9.37 -1.71 5.68
CA GLY A 184 10.40 -0.69 5.83
C GLY A 184 11.66 -1.21 6.55
N ASP A 185 12.75 -0.45 6.47
CA ASP A 185 14.03 -0.81 7.12
C ASP A 185 13.92 -0.85 8.66
N GLY A 186 12.88 -0.23 9.23
CA GLY A 186 12.61 -0.17 10.67
C GLY A 186 11.66 -1.24 11.20
N LEU A 187 11.40 -2.32 10.46
CA LEU A 187 10.51 -3.39 10.93
C LEU A 187 11.01 -3.98 12.27
N MET A 188 10.13 -3.97 13.27
CA MET A 188 10.42 -4.51 14.59
C MET A 188 9.91 -5.95 14.74
N GLU A 189 10.51 -6.71 15.66
CA GLU A 189 10.02 -8.02 16.13
C GLU A 189 9.85 -9.10 15.04
N ILE A 190 10.63 -9.04 13.95
CA ILE A 190 10.50 -9.95 12.80
C ILE A 190 10.57 -11.44 13.18
N GLU A 191 11.25 -11.79 14.27
CA GLU A 191 11.37 -13.15 14.79
C GLU A 191 10.01 -13.77 15.14
N GLY A 192 9.01 -12.95 15.51
CA GLY A 192 7.64 -13.43 15.71
C GLY A 192 7.03 -14.05 14.45
N LEU A 193 7.44 -13.59 13.25
CA LEU A 193 7.04 -14.19 11.98
C LEU A 193 7.95 -15.36 11.59
N LYS A 194 9.28 -15.16 11.69
CA LYS A 194 10.28 -16.14 11.24
C LYS A 194 10.29 -17.44 12.05
N SER A 195 9.86 -17.39 13.32
CA SER A 195 9.70 -18.60 14.15
C SER A 195 8.62 -19.56 13.63
N VAL A 196 7.70 -19.09 12.77
CA VAL A 196 6.64 -19.91 12.18
C VAL A 196 6.86 -20.15 10.68
N TYR A 197 7.30 -19.11 9.95
CA TYR A 197 7.56 -19.16 8.52
C TYR A 197 9.05 -18.96 8.26
N THR A 198 9.74 -20.04 7.88
CA THR A 198 11.20 -20.02 7.73
C THR A 198 11.66 -19.46 6.38
N ASN A 199 10.80 -19.51 5.37
CA ASN A 199 11.13 -19.11 3.99
C ASN A 199 10.78 -17.64 3.74
N VAL A 200 11.24 -16.74 4.62
CA VAL A 200 11.01 -15.31 4.53
C VAL A 200 12.17 -14.63 3.81
N VAL A 201 11.87 -14.05 2.65
CA VAL A 201 12.81 -13.35 1.77
C VAL A 201 12.58 -11.85 1.88
N THR A 202 13.64 -11.08 2.10
CA THR A 202 13.59 -9.61 2.17
C THR A 202 14.35 -8.99 1.00
N LYS A 203 14.00 -7.75 0.62
CA LYS A 203 14.81 -6.98 -0.35
C LYS A 203 16.28 -6.89 0.04
N SER A 204 16.58 -6.80 1.34
CA SER A 204 17.95 -6.73 1.87
C SER A 204 18.75 -8.01 1.71
N ALA A 205 18.08 -9.15 1.52
CA ALA A 205 18.74 -10.42 1.24
C ALA A 205 19.06 -10.61 -0.26
N LEU A 206 18.37 -9.87 -1.14
CA LEU A 206 18.44 -10.06 -2.59
C LEU A 206 19.18 -8.93 -3.33
N ILE A 207 19.32 -7.76 -2.71
CA ILE A 207 19.99 -6.59 -3.28
C ILE A 207 21.25 -6.30 -2.47
N SER A 208 22.34 -5.95 -3.17
CA SER A 208 23.59 -5.56 -2.52
C SER A 208 23.39 -4.42 -1.51
N SER A 209 24.13 -4.46 -0.39
CA SER A 209 24.07 -3.41 0.64
C SER A 209 24.46 -2.04 0.08
N GLU A 210 25.38 -1.99 -0.87
CA GLU A 210 25.80 -0.77 -1.55
C GLU A 210 24.65 -0.16 -2.38
N ASP A 211 23.93 -0.98 -3.14
CA ASP A 211 22.76 -0.50 -3.89
C ASP A 211 21.65 0.00 -2.95
N LEU A 212 21.39 -0.71 -1.86
CA LEU A 212 20.33 -0.35 -0.92
C LEU A 212 20.60 0.93 -0.14
N THR A 213 21.87 1.21 0.19
CA THR A 213 22.25 2.46 0.88
C THR A 213 22.13 3.67 -0.03
N LYS A 214 22.34 3.50 -1.34
CA LYS A 214 22.11 4.54 -2.36
C LYS A 214 20.64 4.80 -2.66
N MET A 215 19.73 3.89 -2.28
CA MET A 215 18.29 4.03 -2.51
C MET A 215 17.59 4.81 -1.40
N HIS A 216 16.85 5.85 -1.80
CA HIS A 216 15.89 6.51 -0.91
C HIS A 216 14.70 5.59 -0.58
N GLY A 217 14.00 5.88 0.52
CA GLY A 217 12.83 5.10 0.98
C GLY A 217 11.76 4.90 -0.09
N ASN A 218 11.49 5.93 -0.91
CA ASN A 218 10.51 5.84 -2.01
C ASN A 218 10.94 4.85 -3.09
N THR A 219 12.24 4.77 -3.39
CA THR A 219 12.79 3.82 -4.37
C THR A 219 12.64 2.40 -3.85
N LYS A 220 12.93 2.16 -2.56
CA LYS A 220 12.73 0.85 -1.93
C LYS A 220 11.25 0.44 -1.93
N ALA A 221 10.34 1.36 -1.59
CA ALA A 221 8.90 1.12 -1.63
C ALA A 221 8.39 0.83 -3.05
N ALA A 222 8.97 1.45 -4.07
CA ALA A 222 8.64 1.17 -5.47
C ALA A 222 9.06 -0.24 -5.90
N LEU A 223 10.20 -0.76 -5.41
CA LEU A 223 10.57 -2.16 -5.60
C LEU A 223 9.56 -3.10 -4.93
N ASP A 224 9.23 -2.83 -3.67
CA ASP A 224 8.25 -3.61 -2.92
C ASP A 224 6.88 -3.60 -3.63
N TYR A 225 6.46 -2.46 -4.19
CA TYR A 225 5.24 -2.34 -5.00
C TYR A 225 5.29 -3.24 -6.24
N TYR A 226 6.36 -3.17 -7.03
CA TYR A 226 6.52 -3.95 -8.25
C TYR A 226 6.46 -5.45 -7.97
N VAL A 227 7.14 -5.92 -6.92
CA VAL A 227 7.10 -7.34 -6.53
C VAL A 227 5.68 -7.73 -6.08
N SER A 228 5.00 -6.88 -5.31
CA SER A 228 3.65 -7.14 -4.78
C SER A 228 2.57 -7.24 -5.87
N ILE A 229 2.63 -6.40 -6.90
CA ILE A 229 1.67 -6.43 -8.02
C ILE A 229 1.91 -7.59 -9.00
N ASN A 230 2.97 -8.37 -8.81
CA ASN A 230 3.36 -9.51 -9.64
C ASN A 230 3.49 -10.81 -8.83
N SER A 231 3.05 -10.84 -7.56
CA SER A 231 3.09 -12.03 -6.72
C SER A 231 1.90 -12.97 -6.92
N ASP A 232 2.05 -14.26 -6.57
CA ASP A 232 0.97 -15.25 -6.66
C ASP A 232 -0.16 -14.96 -5.66
N ALA A 233 0.19 -14.42 -4.50
CA ALA A 233 -0.74 -13.91 -3.50
C ALA A 233 -0.20 -12.62 -2.87
N TYR A 234 -1.09 -11.74 -2.42
CA TYR A 234 -0.74 -10.54 -1.69
C TYR A 234 -1.54 -10.47 -0.39
N VAL A 235 -0.83 -10.18 0.71
CA VAL A 235 -1.42 -9.95 2.02
C VAL A 235 -0.89 -8.65 2.56
N ALA A 236 -1.75 -7.81 3.14
CA ALA A 236 -1.29 -6.69 3.94
C ALA A 236 -1.89 -6.66 5.34
N THR A 237 -1.06 -6.26 6.30
CA THR A 237 -1.45 -6.20 7.72
C THR A 237 -2.06 -4.86 8.10
N TYR A 238 -1.78 -3.80 7.33
CA TYR A 238 -2.31 -2.46 7.57
C TYR A 238 -2.73 -1.84 6.24
N PHE A 239 -4.03 -1.62 6.05
CA PHE A 239 -4.53 -1.03 4.80
C PHE A 239 -4.18 0.46 4.70
N GLY A 240 -3.12 0.75 3.95
CA GLY A 240 -2.60 2.07 3.68
C GLY A 240 -2.71 2.46 2.20
N ASN A 241 -1.80 3.34 1.81
CA ASN A 241 -1.79 3.94 0.47
C ASN A 241 -1.19 3.03 -0.59
N MET A 242 -0.11 2.33 -0.23
CA MET A 242 0.51 1.32 -1.09
C MET A 242 -0.47 0.17 -1.36
N ASP A 243 -1.19 -0.27 -0.33
CA ASP A 243 -2.13 -1.39 -0.40
C ASP A 243 -3.28 -1.11 -1.38
N LYS A 244 -3.80 0.12 -1.40
CA LYS A 244 -4.79 0.57 -2.40
C LYS A 244 -4.25 0.45 -3.82
N MET A 245 -3.00 0.87 -4.04
CA MET A 245 -2.37 0.79 -5.36
C MET A 245 -2.13 -0.66 -5.77
N VAL A 246 -1.65 -1.50 -4.85
CA VAL A 246 -1.39 -2.91 -5.11
C VAL A 246 -2.70 -3.64 -5.41
N ALA A 247 -3.74 -3.47 -4.58
CA ALA A 247 -5.05 -4.08 -4.79
C ALA A 247 -5.60 -3.77 -6.17
N ALA A 248 -5.58 -2.48 -6.51
CA ALA A 248 -6.10 -1.98 -7.77
C ALA A 248 -5.31 -2.52 -8.98
N MET A 249 -3.97 -2.46 -8.92
CA MET A 249 -3.15 -2.99 -10.01
C MET A 249 -3.26 -4.52 -10.16
N ARG A 250 -3.39 -5.26 -9.05
CA ARG A 250 -3.62 -6.71 -9.07
C ARG A 250 -4.98 -7.05 -9.69
N ALA A 251 -6.05 -6.37 -9.27
CA ALA A 251 -7.37 -6.53 -9.88
C ALA A 251 -7.36 -6.18 -11.38
N PHE A 252 -6.65 -5.12 -11.77
CA PHE A 252 -6.47 -4.73 -13.17
C PHE A 252 -5.79 -5.83 -13.99
N LYS A 253 -4.84 -6.55 -13.39
CA LYS A 253 -4.15 -7.70 -14.00
C LYS A 253 -4.93 -9.03 -13.90
N GLY A 254 -6.10 -9.06 -13.27
CA GLY A 254 -6.85 -10.30 -13.00
C GLY A 254 -6.18 -11.21 -11.96
N LEU A 255 -5.48 -10.64 -10.98
CA LEU A 255 -4.84 -11.35 -9.87
C LEU A 255 -5.72 -11.27 -8.62
N ASP A 256 -6.54 -12.30 -8.41
CA ASP A 256 -7.64 -12.25 -7.44
C ASP A 256 -7.22 -12.60 -5.99
N ARG A 257 -6.03 -13.18 -5.79
CA ARG A 257 -5.52 -13.54 -4.45
C ARG A 257 -4.91 -12.33 -3.73
N THR A 258 -5.78 -11.47 -3.22
CA THR A 258 -5.42 -10.25 -2.48
C THR A 258 -6.23 -10.20 -1.18
N LEU A 259 -5.55 -10.16 -0.04
CA LEU A 259 -6.19 -10.18 1.28
C LEU A 259 -5.68 -9.06 2.19
N PHE A 260 -6.60 -8.46 2.93
CA PHE A 260 -6.27 -7.50 4.00
C PHE A 260 -6.70 -8.08 5.34
N PHE A 261 -5.80 -8.05 6.32
CA PHE A 261 -6.14 -8.56 7.63
C PHE A 261 -7.12 -7.65 8.37
N ASN A 262 -8.19 -8.25 8.88
CA ASN A 262 -9.17 -7.61 9.73
C ASN A 262 -8.63 -7.48 11.16
N ARG A 263 -7.83 -6.43 11.35
CA ARG A 263 -7.18 -6.10 12.63
C ARG A 263 -8.17 -5.86 13.77
N LYS A 264 -9.33 -5.29 13.43
CA LYS A 264 -10.39 -4.99 14.39
C LYS A 264 -10.89 -6.30 15.00
N ASP A 265 -11.34 -7.22 14.16
CA ASP A 265 -11.95 -8.45 14.63
C ASP A 265 -10.92 -9.38 15.28
N PHE A 266 -9.69 -9.44 14.75
CA PHE A 266 -8.59 -10.11 15.43
C PHE A 266 -8.37 -9.58 16.86
N SER A 267 -8.28 -8.26 17.03
CA SER A 267 -8.11 -7.65 18.36
C SER A 267 -9.29 -7.93 19.27
N MET A 268 -10.52 -7.88 18.75
CA MET A 268 -11.72 -8.18 19.54
C MET A 268 -11.70 -9.63 20.05
N PHE A 269 -11.42 -10.61 19.18
CA PHE A 269 -11.35 -12.02 19.54
C PHE A 269 -10.30 -12.28 20.63
N VAL A 270 -9.09 -11.75 20.46
CA VAL A 270 -8.03 -11.87 21.48
C VAL A 270 -8.47 -11.20 22.79
N SER A 271 -9.12 -10.03 22.75
CA SER A 271 -9.61 -9.35 23.95
C SER A 271 -10.75 -10.07 24.66
N GLN A 272 -11.49 -10.92 23.96
CA GLN A 272 -12.52 -11.81 24.50
C GLN A 272 -11.94 -13.11 25.07
N GLY A 273 -10.63 -13.32 24.95
CA GLY A 273 -9.94 -14.50 25.46
C GLY A 273 -9.96 -15.70 24.51
N LEU A 274 -10.34 -15.53 23.24
CA LEU A 274 -10.27 -16.61 22.26
C LEU A 274 -8.81 -17.01 22.05
N VAL A 275 -8.55 -18.31 22.11
CA VAL A 275 -7.22 -18.91 21.95
C VAL A 275 -7.30 -20.21 21.15
N GLY A 276 -6.15 -20.67 20.66
CA GLY A 276 -6.04 -21.97 19.98
C GLY A 276 -7.03 -22.10 18.82
N LYS A 277 -7.75 -23.22 18.79
CA LYS A 277 -8.65 -23.56 17.69
C LYS A 277 -9.85 -22.63 17.56
N GLU A 278 -10.39 -22.14 18.68
CA GLU A 278 -11.52 -21.19 18.65
C GLU A 278 -11.13 -19.87 17.97
N LEU A 279 -9.92 -19.38 18.26
CA LEU A 279 -9.37 -18.20 17.60
C LEU A 279 -9.11 -18.47 16.11
N GLU A 280 -8.55 -19.63 15.78
CA GLU A 280 -8.29 -20.04 14.39
C GLU A 280 -9.58 -20.08 13.57
N ASP A 281 -10.63 -20.71 14.10
CA ASP A 281 -11.94 -20.82 13.44
C ASP A 281 -12.62 -19.45 13.28
N ALA A 282 -12.54 -18.58 14.28
CA ALA A 282 -13.08 -17.22 14.22
C ALA A 282 -12.35 -16.35 13.18
N ILE A 283 -11.01 -16.43 13.12
CA ILE A 283 -10.19 -15.73 12.13
C ILE A 283 -10.47 -16.26 10.72
N TRP A 284 -10.59 -17.59 10.56
CA TRP A 284 -10.96 -18.20 9.29
C TRP A 284 -12.31 -17.70 8.81
N LYS A 285 -13.31 -17.67 9.70
CA LYS A 285 -14.67 -17.21 9.37
C LYS A 285 -14.68 -15.75 8.90
N VAL A 286 -13.98 -14.84 9.57
CA VAL A 286 -14.01 -13.42 9.22
C VAL A 286 -13.27 -13.09 7.92
N HIS A 287 -12.23 -13.85 7.57
CA HIS A 287 -11.48 -13.61 6.33
C HIS A 287 -11.95 -14.49 5.15
N ARG A 288 -12.87 -15.44 5.37
CA ARG A 288 -13.30 -16.37 4.31
C ARG A 288 -13.84 -15.63 3.09
N ASP A 289 -14.73 -14.67 3.29
CA ASP A 289 -15.39 -13.98 2.17
C ASP A 289 -14.40 -13.05 1.44
N ASP A 290 -13.48 -12.41 2.19
CA ASP A 290 -12.40 -11.60 1.62
C ASP A 290 -11.38 -12.46 0.84
N TYR A 291 -11.11 -13.68 1.31
CA TYR A 291 -10.21 -14.65 0.67
C TYR A 291 -10.83 -15.27 -0.59
N VAL A 292 -12.13 -15.52 -0.58
CA VAL A 292 -12.86 -16.17 -1.69
C VAL A 292 -13.17 -15.18 -2.82
N MET A 293 -13.42 -13.90 -2.51
CA MET A 293 -13.89 -12.94 -3.50
C MET A 293 -12.80 -12.08 -4.15
N GLY A 294 -11.59 -11.96 -3.59
CA GLY A 294 -10.57 -11.01 -4.08
C GLY A 294 -11.03 -9.54 -4.14
N LYS A 295 -12.28 -9.27 -3.74
CA LYS A 295 -13.04 -8.02 -3.73
C LYS A 295 -13.24 -7.58 -2.28
N GLY A 296 -12.21 -7.68 -1.46
CA GLY A 296 -12.20 -7.12 -0.12
C GLY A 296 -11.44 -5.80 -0.13
N SER A 297 -12.16 -4.68 -0.05
CA SER A 297 -11.66 -3.33 0.29
C SER A 297 -11.06 -2.46 -0.83
N ALA A 298 -11.84 -1.45 -1.22
CA ALA A 298 -11.43 -0.20 -1.89
C ALA A 298 -10.80 -0.35 -3.29
N LEU A 299 -11.32 -1.26 -4.10
CA LEU A 299 -11.30 -1.04 -5.54
C LEU A 299 -12.20 0.18 -5.83
N PRO A 300 -11.69 1.27 -6.43
CA PRO A 300 -12.56 2.38 -6.82
C PRO A 300 -13.71 1.90 -7.70
N ASP A 301 -14.86 2.57 -7.64
CA ASP A 301 -16.11 2.26 -8.37
C ASP A 301 -15.95 2.13 -9.90
N CYS A 302 -14.75 2.38 -10.42
CA CYS A 302 -14.35 2.25 -11.82
C CYS A 302 -13.69 0.91 -12.16
N PHE A 303 -13.65 -0.08 -11.26
CA PHE A 303 -13.06 -1.38 -11.55
C PHE A 303 -13.96 -2.23 -12.47
N CYS A 304 -13.73 -2.03 -13.77
CA CYS A 304 -13.84 -2.94 -14.90
C CYS A 304 -14.72 -4.19 -14.70
N GLU A 305 -16.02 -4.01 -14.57
CA GLU A 305 -16.97 -5.09 -14.87
C GLU A 305 -17.12 -5.29 -16.39
N GLU A 306 -16.67 -4.32 -17.20
CA GLU A 306 -16.60 -4.43 -18.65
C GLU A 306 -15.15 -4.43 -19.14
N LYS A 307 -14.76 -5.50 -19.82
CA LYS A 307 -13.61 -5.51 -20.72
C LYS A 307 -14.10 -4.90 -22.04
N LEU A 308 -13.45 -3.82 -22.48
CA LEU A 308 -13.61 -3.29 -23.84
C LEU A 308 -13.04 -4.29 -24.85
#